data_AF-A0A1V3RYP7-F1
#
_entry.id   AF-A0A1V3RYP7-F1
#
_cell.length_a   1.000
_cell.length_b   1.000
_cell.length_c   1.000
_cell.angle_alpha   90.00
_cell.angle_beta   90.00
_cell.angle_gamma   90.00
#
_symmetry.space_group_name_H-M   'P 1'
#
loop_
_entity.id
_entity.type
_entity.pdbx_description
1 polymer ?
#
loop_
_entity_poly.entity_id
_entity_poly.type
_entity_poly.pdbx_seq_one_letter_code
_entity_poly.pdbx_strand_id
1 'polypeptide(L)'
;MARKSSVSRLPAEVKTYIEAMLATGAQTLDELIGDLRERFPAEAQAGDLPSRSALHRYGSKLDRRLSAIRASTEAAKLIQAQAGDDQDARSEALTALVQTELFEAILMLQEADELDEDGKPADPGDRVAMLSAAAKNIATLTRSSIGLKTFQAQARARAKAAAETVDKIARSGGLSGYAAKQIRREILGIAA
;
A
#
# COMPACT_ATOMS: atom_id res chain seq x y z
N MET A 1 8.75 22.10 15.26
CA MET A 1 8.71 20.63 15.42
C MET A 1 7.57 20.25 16.35
N ALA A 2 6.57 19.50 15.88
CA ALA A 2 5.45 19.07 16.70
C ALA A 2 5.93 18.25 17.92
N ARG A 3 5.45 18.58 19.11
CA ARG A 3 5.81 17.88 20.35
C ARG A 3 5.40 16.40 20.24
N LYS A 4 6.33 15.48 20.51
CA LYS A 4 6.02 14.04 20.58
C LYS A 4 4.87 13.79 21.59
N SER A 5 3.91 12.94 21.23
CA SER A 5 2.78 12.52 22.09
C SER A 5 3.28 12.06 23.47
N SER A 6 2.53 12.34 24.53
CA SER A 6 2.80 11.80 25.87
C SER A 6 2.86 10.27 25.85
N VAL A 7 1.96 9.62 25.10
CA VAL A 7 1.95 8.17 24.88
C VAL A 7 3.26 7.66 24.28
N SER A 8 3.89 8.43 23.39
CA SER A 8 5.14 8.03 22.73
C SER A 8 6.38 8.14 23.64
N ARG A 9 6.26 8.72 24.84
CA ARG A 9 7.36 8.88 25.79
C ARG A 9 7.27 7.90 26.97
N LEU A 10 6.17 7.16 27.05
CA LEU A 10 5.96 6.15 28.09
C LEU A 10 6.95 4.99 27.94
N PRO A 11 7.19 4.24 29.03
CA PRO A 11 7.88 2.96 28.96
C PRO A 11 7.29 2.06 27.87
N ALA A 12 8.14 1.27 27.22
CA ALA A 12 7.74 0.44 26.07
C ALA A 12 6.56 -0.49 26.43
N GLU A 13 6.55 -1.05 27.63
CA GLU A 13 5.48 -1.92 28.12
C GLU A 13 4.12 -1.22 28.15
N VAL A 14 4.05 -0.03 28.78
CA VAL A 14 2.82 0.77 28.87
C VAL A 14 2.34 1.19 27.49
N LYS A 15 3.27 1.65 26.64
CA LYS A 15 2.98 2.07 25.27
C LYS A 15 2.41 0.92 24.44
N THR A 16 3.04 -0.25 24.46
CA THR A 16 2.59 -1.43 23.71
C THR A 16 1.22 -1.89 24.19
N TYR A 17 0.95 -1.82 25.49
CA TYR A 17 -0.38 -2.11 26.03
C TYR A 17 -1.46 -1.16 25.49
N ILE A 18 -1.19 0.16 25.54
CA ILE A 18 -2.09 1.18 24.99
C ILE A 18 -2.35 0.94 23.49
N GLU A 19 -1.29 0.67 22.72
CA GLU A 19 -1.41 0.36 21.29
C GLU A 19 -2.28 -0.87 21.02
N ALA A 20 -2.11 -1.93 21.81
CA ALA A 20 -2.92 -3.15 21.68
C ALA A 20 -4.40 -2.87 21.98
N MET A 21 -4.71 -2.18 23.08
CA MET A 21 -6.10 -1.88 23.45
C MET A 21 -6.77 -0.96 22.43
N LEU A 22 -6.08 0.10 21.98
CA LEU A 22 -6.59 0.99 20.94
C LEU A 22 -6.77 0.29 19.59
N ALA A 23 -5.91 -0.66 19.23
CA ALA A 23 -6.04 -1.42 17.98
C ALA A 23 -7.23 -2.40 17.99
N THR A 24 -7.57 -2.96 19.15
CA THR A 24 -8.73 -3.86 19.30
C THR A 24 -10.05 -3.11 19.35
N GLY A 25 -10.06 -1.87 19.85
CA GLY A 25 -11.28 -1.08 20.03
C GLY A 25 -12.28 -1.67 21.03
N ALA A 26 -11.83 -2.61 21.89
CA ALA A 26 -12.70 -3.37 22.78
C ALA A 26 -13.17 -2.59 24.02
N GLN A 27 -12.57 -1.43 24.29
CA GLN A 27 -12.82 -0.61 25.48
C GLN A 27 -12.96 0.86 25.09
N THR A 28 -13.77 1.58 25.85
CA THR A 28 -13.83 3.05 25.81
C THR A 28 -12.54 3.66 26.36
N LEU A 29 -12.27 4.92 26.03
CA LEU A 29 -11.08 5.62 26.54
C LEU A 29 -11.08 5.75 28.07
N ASP A 30 -12.26 5.86 28.69
CA ASP A 30 -12.37 5.97 30.15
C ASP A 30 -12.07 4.62 30.82
N GLU A 31 -12.56 3.52 30.25
CA GLU A 31 -12.24 2.15 30.70
C GLU A 31 -10.75 1.87 30.55
N LEU A 32 -10.14 2.24 29.42
CA LEU A 32 -8.69 2.11 29.21
C LEU A 32 -7.88 2.90 30.24
N ILE A 33 -8.32 4.11 30.61
CA ILE A 33 -7.64 4.88 31.67
C ILE A 33 -7.77 4.20 33.04
N GLY A 34 -8.95 3.65 33.35
CA GLY A 34 -9.18 2.90 34.59
C GLY A 34 -8.24 1.69 34.67
N ASP A 35 -8.19 0.91 33.61
CA ASP A 35 -7.36 -0.28 33.50
C ASP A 35 -5.85 0.05 33.51
N LEU A 36 -5.42 1.13 32.85
CA LEU A 36 -4.03 1.60 32.95
C LEU A 36 -3.62 1.95 34.38
N ARG A 37 -4.52 2.50 35.19
CA ARG A 37 -4.24 2.83 36.60
C ARG A 37 -4.10 1.58 37.47
N GLU A 38 -4.89 0.55 37.19
CA GLU A 38 -4.83 -0.73 37.91
C GLU A 38 -3.57 -1.52 37.54
N ARG A 39 -3.23 -1.54 36.25
CA ARG A 39 -2.15 -2.35 35.68
C ARG A 39 -0.77 -1.73 35.83
N PHE A 40 -0.69 -0.39 35.85
CA PHE A 40 0.54 0.40 35.96
C PHE A 40 0.45 1.40 37.13
N PRO A 41 0.37 0.91 38.38
CA PRO A 41 0.16 1.76 39.55
C PRO A 41 1.35 2.69 39.83
N ALA A 42 2.57 2.31 39.47
CA ALA A 42 3.76 3.15 39.64
C ALA A 42 3.71 4.39 38.74
N GLU A 43 3.33 4.21 37.48
CA GLU A 43 3.14 5.27 36.49
C GLU A 43 1.93 6.14 36.81
N ALA A 44 0.88 5.54 37.38
CA ALA A 44 -0.27 6.27 37.90
C ALA A 44 0.11 7.19 39.07
N GLN A 45 0.91 6.70 40.02
CA GLN A 45 1.41 7.48 41.16
C GLN A 45 2.39 8.58 40.73
N ALA A 46 3.21 8.32 39.72
CA ALA A 46 4.12 9.30 39.13
C ALA A 46 3.39 10.39 38.31
N GLY A 47 2.11 10.17 37.96
CA GLY A 47 1.35 11.09 37.12
C GLY A 47 1.73 11.05 35.63
N ASP A 48 2.42 9.98 35.21
CA ASP A 48 2.93 9.83 33.84
C ASP A 48 1.88 9.30 32.87
N LEU A 49 0.77 8.75 33.37
CA LEU A 49 -0.30 8.20 32.53
C LEU A 49 -0.96 9.27 31.63
N PRO A 50 -1.31 8.92 30.38
CA PRO A 50 -1.86 9.87 29.43
C PRO A 50 -3.30 10.25 29.77
N SER A 51 -3.67 11.50 29.48
CA SER A 51 -5.06 11.96 29.58
C SER A 51 -5.95 11.37 28.48
N ARG A 52 -7.27 11.43 28.68
CA ARG A 52 -8.27 11.02 27.68
C ARG A 52 -8.04 11.67 26.32
N SER A 53 -7.79 12.98 26.28
CA SER A 53 -7.54 13.71 25.02
C SER A 53 -6.23 13.27 24.36
N ALA A 54 -5.21 12.92 25.15
CA ALA A 54 -3.96 12.38 24.62
C ALA A 54 -4.15 10.99 24.00
N LEU A 55 -4.91 10.11 24.66
CA LEU A 55 -5.28 8.79 24.14
C LEU A 55 -6.13 8.90 22.88
N HIS A 56 -7.15 9.77 22.86
CA HIS A 56 -7.99 10.00 21.68
C HIS A 56 -7.16 10.42 20.46
N ARG A 57 -6.29 11.42 20.62
CA ARG A 57 -5.41 11.90 19.54
C ARG A 57 -4.43 10.82 19.08
N TYR A 58 -3.89 10.03 20.00
CA TYR A 58 -2.99 8.93 19.65
C TYR A 58 -3.74 7.82 18.91
N GLY A 59 -4.91 7.45 19.42
CA GLY A 59 -5.80 6.45 18.84
C GLY A 59 -6.24 6.82 17.42
N SER A 60 -6.66 8.07 17.19
CA SER A 60 -7.03 8.54 15.84
C SER A 60 -5.87 8.41 14.83
N LYS A 61 -4.63 8.74 15.25
CA LYS A 61 -3.45 8.57 14.40
C LYS A 61 -3.10 7.10 14.17
N LEU A 62 -3.25 6.26 15.19
CA LEU A 62 -3.04 4.81 15.09
C LEU A 62 -4.08 4.16 14.18
N ASP A 63 -5.35 4.52 14.32
CA ASP A 63 -6.47 3.99 13.53
C ASP A 63 -6.32 4.34 12.06
N ARG A 64 -5.96 5.60 11.73
CA ARG A 64 -5.64 5.99 10.34
C ARG A 64 -4.53 5.12 9.74
N ARG A 65 -3.49 4.80 10.51
CA ARG A 65 -2.39 3.93 10.04
C ARG A 65 -2.83 2.48 9.89
N LEU A 66 -3.57 1.95 10.86
CA LEU A 66 -4.06 0.57 10.82
C LEU A 66 -5.07 0.37 9.69
N SER A 67 -5.94 1.35 9.46
CA SER A 67 -6.89 1.36 8.34
C SER A 67 -6.16 1.29 7.01
N ALA A 68 -5.13 2.12 6.79
CA ALA A 68 -4.30 2.07 5.59
C ALA A 68 -3.60 0.71 5.39
N ILE A 69 -3.10 0.10 6.47
CA ILE A 69 -2.47 -1.23 6.42
C ILE A 69 -3.50 -2.31 6.07
N ARG A 70 -4.70 -2.27 6.68
CA ARG A 70 -5.80 -3.20 6.38
C ARG A 70 -6.24 -3.09 4.93
N ALA A 71 -6.46 -1.87 4.44
CA ALA A 71 -6.79 -1.60 3.04
C ALA A 71 -5.71 -2.16 2.09
N SER A 72 -4.43 -1.90 2.38
CA SER A 72 -3.31 -2.42 1.59
C SER A 72 -3.24 -3.96 1.60
N THR A 73 -3.55 -4.58 2.74
CA THR A 73 -3.55 -6.05 2.89
C THR A 73 -4.70 -6.69 2.12
N GLU A 74 -5.90 -6.09 2.16
CA GLU A 74 -7.05 -6.56 1.38
C GLU A 74 -6.82 -6.38 -0.12
N ALA A 75 -6.24 -5.24 -0.53
CA ALA A 75 -5.83 -5.01 -1.91
C ALA A 75 -4.83 -6.08 -2.39
N ALA A 76 -3.83 -6.44 -1.57
CA ALA A 76 -2.89 -7.51 -1.89
C ALA A 76 -3.58 -8.89 -2.04
N LYS A 77 -4.54 -9.22 -1.17
CA LYS A 77 -5.33 -10.45 -1.28
C LYS A 77 -6.18 -10.48 -2.55
N LEU A 78 -6.81 -9.37 -2.92
CA LEU A 78 -7.61 -9.24 -4.14
C LEU A 78 -6.74 -9.41 -5.39
N ILE A 79 -5.55 -8.80 -5.42
CA ILE A 79 -4.57 -8.98 -6.50
C ILE A 79 -4.21 -10.47 -6.62
N GLN A 80 -3.88 -11.13 -5.50
CA GLN A 80 -3.53 -12.54 -5.49
C GLN A 80 -4.69 -13.43 -5.97
N ALA A 81 -5.93 -13.10 -5.59
CA ALA A 81 -7.13 -13.85 -5.98
C ALA A 81 -7.51 -13.67 -7.45
N GLN A 82 -7.41 -12.46 -8.00
CA GLN A 82 -7.78 -12.19 -9.40
C GLN A 82 -6.71 -12.62 -10.42
N ALA A 83 -5.44 -12.52 -10.07
CA ALA A 83 -4.37 -12.72 -11.04
C ALA A 83 -3.91 -14.18 -11.17
N GLY A 84 -4.40 -15.11 -10.34
CA GLY A 84 -3.93 -16.51 -10.37
C GLY A 84 -2.41 -16.61 -10.29
N ASP A 85 -1.78 -17.57 -10.96
CA ASP A 85 -0.31 -17.69 -11.07
C ASP A 85 0.32 -16.78 -12.15
N ASP A 86 -0.48 -15.94 -12.81
CA ASP A 86 0.02 -15.02 -13.84
C ASP A 86 0.71 -13.81 -13.18
N GLN A 87 2.04 -13.88 -13.09
CA GLN A 87 2.89 -12.85 -12.49
C GLN A 87 2.75 -11.48 -13.20
N ASP A 88 2.36 -11.46 -14.48
CA ASP A 88 2.14 -10.22 -15.23
C ASP A 88 0.84 -9.52 -14.77
N ALA A 89 -0.25 -10.28 -14.61
CA ALA A 89 -1.53 -9.76 -14.13
C ALA A 89 -1.43 -9.20 -12.69
N ARG A 90 -0.62 -9.83 -11.83
CA ARG A 90 -0.32 -9.33 -10.47
C ARG A 90 0.38 -7.97 -10.50
N SER A 91 1.34 -7.81 -11.40
CA SER A 91 2.15 -6.60 -11.51
C SER A 91 1.34 -5.42 -12.06
N GLU A 92 0.44 -5.65 -13.01
CA GLU A 92 -0.48 -4.62 -13.51
C GLU A 92 -1.51 -4.21 -12.46
N ALA A 93 -2.14 -5.16 -11.76
CA ALA A 93 -3.13 -4.86 -10.72
C ALA A 93 -2.53 -4.07 -9.55
N LEU A 94 -1.31 -4.42 -9.13
CA LEU A 94 -0.57 -3.66 -8.10
C LEU A 94 -0.27 -2.24 -8.58
N THR A 95 0.16 -2.07 -9.82
CA THR A 95 0.44 -0.73 -10.38
C THR A 95 -0.82 0.13 -10.41
N ALA A 96 -1.96 -0.45 -10.80
CA ALA A 96 -3.24 0.25 -10.84
C ALA A 96 -3.73 0.67 -9.45
N LEU A 97 -3.63 -0.21 -8.45
CA LEU A 97 -4.01 0.10 -7.07
C LEU A 97 -3.15 1.19 -6.45
N VAL A 98 -1.82 1.14 -6.64
CA VAL A 98 -0.93 2.21 -6.16
C VAL A 98 -1.23 3.55 -6.86
N GLN A 99 -1.62 3.53 -8.14
CA GLN A 99 -2.07 4.74 -8.85
C GLN A 99 -3.35 5.33 -8.23
N THR A 100 -4.34 4.48 -7.94
CA THR A 100 -5.61 4.91 -7.31
C THR A 100 -5.37 5.50 -5.92
N GLU A 101 -4.62 4.80 -5.07
CA GLU A 101 -4.30 5.26 -3.70
C GLU A 101 -3.51 6.58 -3.70
N LEU A 102 -2.57 6.75 -4.63
CA LEU A 102 -1.84 8.02 -4.77
C LEU A 102 -2.76 9.17 -5.21
N PHE A 103 -3.73 8.90 -6.09
CA PHE A 103 -4.69 9.89 -6.52
C PHE A 103 -5.66 10.28 -5.39
N GLU A 104 -6.20 9.30 -4.67
CA GLU A 104 -7.03 9.55 -3.48
C GLU A 104 -6.26 10.29 -2.39
N ALA A 105 -5.00 9.94 -2.14
CA ALA A 105 -4.15 10.66 -1.20
C ALA A 105 -3.96 12.13 -1.59
N ILE A 106 -3.86 12.44 -2.89
CA ILE A 106 -3.78 13.83 -3.38
C ILE A 106 -5.10 14.56 -3.22
N LEU A 107 -6.23 13.91 -3.51
CA LEU A 107 -7.56 14.49 -3.30
C LEU A 107 -7.80 14.79 -1.82
N MET A 108 -7.51 13.83 -0.93
CA MET A 108 -7.58 14.04 0.51
C MET A 108 -6.65 15.17 0.98
N LEU A 109 -5.48 15.33 0.36
CA LEU A 109 -4.56 16.44 0.62
C LEU A 109 -5.09 17.79 0.14
N GLN A 110 -5.90 17.80 -0.92
CA GLN A 110 -6.56 18.99 -1.41
C GLN A 110 -7.78 19.35 -0.56
N GLU A 111 -8.49 18.36 -0.04
CA GLU A 111 -9.70 18.50 0.76
C GLU A 111 -9.44 18.74 2.26
N ALA A 112 -8.32 18.26 2.80
CA ALA A 112 -8.03 18.33 4.24
C ALA A 112 -7.59 19.71 4.75
N ASP A 113 -7.28 20.67 3.86
CA ASP A 113 -6.61 21.93 4.24
C ASP A 113 -7.40 23.19 3.82
N GLU A 114 -8.70 23.27 4.17
CA GLU A 114 -9.35 24.59 4.25
C GLU A 114 -8.95 25.34 5.53
N LEU A 115 -8.60 24.63 6.63
CA LEU A 115 -8.11 25.20 7.89
C LEU A 115 -7.21 24.18 8.65
N ASP A 116 -6.11 24.65 9.23
CA ASP A 116 -5.20 23.90 10.10
C ASP A 116 -5.80 23.62 11.50
N GLU A 117 -5.05 22.92 12.36
CA GLU A 117 -5.47 22.51 13.72
C GLU A 117 -5.92 23.69 14.63
N ASP A 118 -5.61 24.95 14.28
CA ASP A 118 -5.97 26.18 15.02
C ASP A 118 -7.01 27.05 14.27
N GLY A 119 -7.58 26.58 13.16
CA GLY A 119 -8.50 27.36 12.33
C GLY A 119 -7.81 28.42 11.46
N LYS A 120 -6.53 28.24 11.13
CA LYS A 120 -5.78 29.12 10.23
C LYS A 120 -5.54 28.44 8.88
N PRO A 121 -5.42 29.18 7.78
CA PRO A 121 -5.09 28.58 6.49
C PRO A 121 -3.74 27.86 6.60
N ALA A 122 -3.66 26.60 6.14
CA ALA A 122 -2.41 25.86 6.06
C ALA A 122 -1.35 26.68 5.27
N ASP A 123 -0.08 26.61 5.69
CA ASP A 123 1.00 27.36 5.05
C ASP A 123 1.08 27.00 3.55
N PRO A 124 0.89 27.96 2.63
CA PRO A 124 0.96 27.71 1.20
C PRO A 124 2.27 27.04 0.75
N GLY A 125 3.39 27.29 1.46
CA GLY A 125 4.68 26.66 1.18
C GLY A 125 4.68 25.15 1.43
N ASP A 126 4.15 24.72 2.57
CA ASP A 126 4.01 23.30 2.92
C ASP A 126 3.07 22.58 1.95
N ARG A 127 1.98 23.25 1.55
CA ARG A 127 1.05 22.73 0.52
C ARG A 127 1.74 22.48 -0.81
N VAL A 128 2.54 23.44 -1.29
CA VAL A 128 3.29 23.30 -2.55
C VAL A 128 4.32 22.16 -2.45
N ALA A 129 4.98 22.02 -1.29
CA ALA A 129 5.93 20.94 -1.06
C ALA A 129 5.27 19.56 -1.08
N MET A 130 4.12 19.39 -0.42
CA MET A 130 3.39 18.12 -0.40
C MET A 130 2.85 17.75 -1.78
N LEU A 131 2.26 18.71 -2.51
CA LEU A 131 1.81 18.50 -3.90
C LEU A 131 2.97 18.13 -4.83
N SER A 132 4.12 18.80 -4.67
CA SER A 132 5.32 18.49 -5.47
C SER A 132 5.86 17.08 -5.19
N ALA A 133 5.86 16.66 -3.93
CA ALA A 133 6.27 15.31 -3.54
C ALA A 133 5.31 14.26 -4.13
N ALA A 134 4.01 14.49 -4.06
CA ALA A 134 3.00 13.62 -4.64
C ALA A 134 3.16 13.51 -6.18
N ALA A 135 3.32 14.64 -6.87
CA ALA A 135 3.56 14.67 -8.31
C ALA A 135 4.83 13.92 -8.73
N LYS A 136 5.92 14.03 -7.96
CA LYS A 136 7.17 13.30 -8.22
C LYS A 136 7.01 11.78 -8.09
N ASN A 137 6.25 11.34 -7.07
CA ASN A 137 5.95 9.92 -6.87
C ASN A 137 5.08 9.37 -8.00
N ILE A 138 4.06 10.11 -8.45
CA ILE A 138 3.26 9.75 -9.63
C ILE A 138 4.15 9.62 -10.87
N ALA A 139 4.98 10.61 -11.16
CA ALA A 139 5.84 10.58 -12.34
C ALA A 139 6.78 9.37 -12.34
N THR A 140 7.24 8.95 -11.16
CA THR A 140 8.07 7.74 -11.00
C THR A 140 7.27 6.49 -11.28
N LEU A 141 6.05 6.37 -10.73
CA LEU A 141 5.17 5.25 -10.96
C LEU A 141 4.76 5.11 -12.44
N THR A 142 4.40 6.22 -13.09
CA THR A 142 4.08 6.26 -14.52
C THR A 142 5.25 5.76 -15.38
N ARG A 143 6.48 6.20 -15.07
CA ARG A 143 7.68 5.71 -15.77
C ARG A 143 7.89 4.20 -15.58
N SER A 144 7.72 3.70 -14.36
CA SER A 144 7.82 2.27 -14.07
C SER A 144 6.75 1.46 -14.83
N SER A 145 5.52 1.97 -14.90
CA SER A 145 4.42 1.35 -15.66
C SER A 145 4.73 1.28 -17.17
N ILE A 146 5.25 2.36 -17.74
CA ILE A 146 5.70 2.38 -19.15
C ILE A 146 6.82 1.37 -19.39
N GLY A 147 7.78 1.28 -18.45
CA GLY A 147 8.88 0.32 -18.48
C GLY A 147 8.37 -1.12 -18.51
N LEU A 148 7.44 -1.46 -17.62
CA LEU A 148 6.80 -2.78 -17.58
C LEU A 148 6.10 -3.12 -18.90
N LYS A 149 5.27 -2.22 -19.43
CA LYS A 149 4.56 -2.42 -20.70
C LYS A 149 5.52 -2.61 -21.88
N THR A 150 6.61 -1.85 -21.89
CA THR A 150 7.65 -1.97 -22.93
C THR A 150 8.37 -3.31 -22.83
N PHE A 151 8.73 -3.74 -21.62
CA PHE A 151 9.34 -5.04 -21.39
C PHE A 151 8.42 -6.20 -21.82
N GLN A 152 7.14 -6.16 -21.43
CA GLN A 152 6.14 -7.15 -21.85
C GLN A 152 5.96 -7.18 -23.37
N ALA A 153 5.91 -6.01 -24.04
CA ALA A 153 5.85 -5.93 -25.48
C ALA A 153 7.09 -6.55 -26.16
N GLN A 154 8.28 -6.29 -25.61
CA GLN A 154 9.53 -6.89 -26.11
C GLN A 154 9.57 -8.40 -25.89
N ALA A 155 9.13 -8.89 -24.74
CA ALA A 155 9.04 -10.32 -24.44
C ALA A 155 8.08 -11.03 -25.41
N ARG A 156 6.89 -10.47 -25.65
CA ARG A 156 5.92 -10.97 -26.64
C ARG A 156 6.50 -10.99 -28.06
N ALA A 157 7.22 -9.94 -28.44
CA ALA A 157 7.87 -9.87 -29.75
C ALA A 157 8.96 -10.95 -29.92
N ARG A 158 9.78 -11.18 -28.89
CA ARG A 158 10.79 -12.26 -28.88
C ARG A 158 10.15 -13.63 -28.96
N ALA A 159 9.10 -13.89 -28.18
CA ALA A 159 8.36 -15.15 -28.23
C ALA A 159 7.77 -15.40 -29.62
N LYS A 160 7.19 -14.37 -30.26
CA LYS A 160 6.69 -14.46 -31.64
C LYS A 160 7.79 -14.78 -32.65
N ALA A 161 8.94 -14.11 -32.57
CA ALA A 161 10.07 -14.36 -33.46
C ALA A 161 10.65 -15.78 -33.29
N ALA A 162 10.72 -16.27 -32.04
CA ALA A 162 11.13 -17.64 -31.75
C ALA A 162 10.13 -18.65 -32.33
N ALA A 163 8.83 -18.43 -32.13
CA ALA A 163 7.76 -19.26 -32.68
C ALA A 163 7.78 -19.32 -34.22
N GLU A 164 8.05 -18.20 -34.90
CA GLU A 164 8.19 -18.16 -36.37
C GLU A 164 9.44 -18.90 -36.85
N THR A 165 10.55 -18.82 -36.11
CA THR A 165 11.78 -19.55 -36.42
C THR A 165 11.56 -21.05 -36.30
N VAL A 166 10.90 -21.50 -35.22
CA VAL A 166 10.60 -22.91 -35.00
C VAL A 166 9.56 -23.46 -35.98
N ASP A 167 8.63 -22.64 -36.49
CA ASP A 167 7.70 -23.07 -37.55
C ASP A 167 8.45 -23.31 -38.89
N LYS A 168 9.45 -22.48 -39.22
CA LYS A 168 10.32 -22.70 -40.40
C LYS A 168 11.15 -23.99 -40.26
N ILE A 169 11.89 -24.07 -39.14
CA ILE A 169 12.19 -25.27 -38.34
C ILE A 169 11.49 -26.57 -38.75
N ALA A 170 10.29 -26.71 -38.18
CA ALA A 170 9.45 -27.89 -38.28
C ALA A 170 9.05 -28.20 -39.73
N ARG A 171 8.76 -27.18 -40.55
CA ARG A 171 8.38 -27.39 -41.95
C ARG A 171 9.55 -27.92 -42.80
N SER A 172 10.77 -27.41 -42.60
CA SER A 172 11.95 -27.93 -43.32
C SER A 172 12.38 -29.31 -42.80
N GLY A 173 12.16 -29.60 -41.52
CA GLY A 173 12.46 -30.89 -40.90
C GLY A 173 11.43 -32.01 -41.13
N GLY A 174 10.38 -31.78 -41.92
CA GLY A 174 9.38 -32.79 -42.24
C GLY A 174 8.36 -33.09 -41.14
N LEU A 175 8.22 -32.22 -40.12
CA LEU A 175 7.18 -32.35 -39.10
C LEU A 175 5.79 -32.19 -39.72
N SER A 176 4.81 -32.91 -39.19
CA SER A 176 3.40 -32.71 -39.59
C SER A 176 2.93 -31.30 -39.20
N GLY A 177 2.03 -30.73 -40.01
CA GLY A 177 1.47 -29.40 -39.74
C GLY A 177 0.73 -29.30 -38.40
N TYR A 178 0.27 -30.43 -37.86
CA TYR A 178 -0.30 -30.52 -36.52
C TYR A 178 0.76 -30.34 -35.43
N ALA A 179 1.87 -31.09 -35.50
CA ALA A 179 2.96 -31.00 -34.54
C ALA A 179 3.62 -29.60 -34.53
N ALA A 180 3.79 -28.99 -35.71
CA ALA A 180 4.30 -27.63 -35.83
C ALA A 180 3.38 -26.60 -35.15
N LYS A 181 2.05 -26.72 -35.33
CA LYS A 181 1.07 -25.86 -34.67
C LYS A 181 1.07 -26.04 -33.15
N GLN A 182 1.25 -27.27 -32.66
CA GLN A 182 1.29 -27.56 -31.23
C GLN A 182 2.53 -26.91 -30.59
N ILE A 183 3.72 -27.10 -31.17
CA ILE A 183 4.96 -26.47 -30.69
C ILE A 183 4.85 -24.94 -30.69
N ARG A 184 4.23 -24.37 -31.73
CA ARG A 184 4.01 -22.92 -31.80
C ARG A 184 3.12 -22.40 -30.66
N ARG A 185 2.08 -23.14 -30.28
CA ARG A 185 1.18 -22.75 -29.18
C ARG A 185 1.90 -22.79 -27.84
N GLU A 186 2.70 -23.81 -27.60
CA GLU A 186 3.51 -23.95 -26.38
C GLU A 186 4.51 -22.79 -26.23
N ILE A 187 5.25 -22.45 -27.30
CA ILE A 187 6.21 -21.33 -27.27
C ILE A 187 5.53 -19.99 -26.96
N LEU A 188 4.30 -19.80 -27.46
CA LEU A 188 3.54 -18.58 -27.24
C LEU A 188 2.77 -18.57 -25.91
N GLY A 189 2.83 -19.66 -25.12
CA GLY A 189 2.09 -19.78 -23.86
C GLY A 189 0.57 -19.74 -24.05
N ILE A 190 0.06 -20.07 -25.25
CA ILE A 190 -1.38 -20.13 -25.57
C ILE A 190 -1.91 -21.56 -25.36
N ALA A 191 -1.26 -22.32 -24.46
CA ALA A 191 -1.71 -23.66 -24.11
C ALA A 191 -3.09 -23.56 -23.44
N ALA A 192 -3.98 -24.47 -23.84
CA ALA A 192 -5.44 -24.42 -23.70
C ALA A 192 -5.96 -24.24 -22.26
#